data_AF-A0A356QEA6-F1
#
_entry.id   AF-A0A356QEA6-F1
#
_cell.length_a   1.000
_cell.length_b   1.000
_cell.length_c   1.000
_cell.angle_alpha   90.00
_cell.angle_beta   90.00
_cell.angle_gamma   90.00
#
_symmetry.space_group_name_H-M   'P 1'
#
loop_
_entity.id
_entity.type
_entity.pdbx_description
1 polymer ?
#
loop_
_entity_poly.entity_id
_entity_poly.type
_entity_poly.pdbx_seq_one_letter_code
_entity_poly.pdbx_strand_id
1 'polypeptide(L)'
;CSIIRELRNDMREAGFDSVATLPFPQPVYPSGWWSVTLAGKSTNVESFREEAAASHEMPLQYYTVDAHRGALALPPFMRKA
;
A
#
# COMPACT_ATOMS: atom_id res chain seq x y z
N CYS A 1 13.78 -4.01 6.65
CA CYS A 1 13.09 -5.30 6.84
C CYS A 1 13.33 -6.19 5.64
N SER A 2 14.02 -7.32 5.80
CA SER A 2 14.26 -8.29 4.71
C SER A 2 12.96 -8.89 4.17
N ILE A 3 11.99 -9.15 5.04
CA ILE A 3 10.72 -9.81 4.67
C ILE A 3 9.86 -9.04 3.65
N ILE A 4 9.88 -7.70 3.68
CA ILE A 4 9.12 -6.87 2.74
C ILE A 4 9.78 -6.86 1.35
N ARG A 5 11.12 -6.91 1.31
CA ARG A 5 11.88 -7.01 0.06
C ARG A 5 11.64 -8.35 -0.62
N GLU A 6 11.72 -9.44 0.14
CA GLU A 6 11.49 -10.79 -0.34
C GLU A 6 10.08 -10.92 -0.91
N LEU A 7 9.06 -10.49 -0.17
CA LEU A 7 7.67 -10.51 -0.66
C LEU A 7 7.47 -9.72 -1.96
N ARG A 8 8.14 -8.56 -2.12
CA ARG A 8 8.05 -7.78 -3.37
C ARG A 8 8.73 -8.48 -4.54
N ASN A 9 9.82 -9.21 -4.30
CA ASN A 9 10.53 -9.97 -5.32
C ASN A 9 9.72 -11.19 -5.74
N ASP A 10 9.19 -11.94 -4.77
CA ASP A 10 8.36 -13.14 -5.02
C ASP A 10 7.12 -12.79 -5.85
N MET A 11 6.48 -11.63 -5.57
CA MET A 11 5.33 -11.16 -6.36
C MET A 11 5.71 -10.80 -7.79
N ARG A 12 6.89 -10.21 -8.02
CA ARG A 12 7.37 -9.95 -9.38
C ARG A 12 7.69 -11.26 -10.12
N GLU A 13 8.30 -12.21 -9.44
CA GLU A 13 8.61 -13.54 -10.00
C GLU A 13 7.32 -14.32 -10.33
N ALA A 14 6.27 -14.16 -9.55
CA ALA A 14 4.93 -14.70 -9.82
C ALA A 14 4.20 -14.04 -11.01
N GLY A 15 4.80 -13.03 -11.65
CA GLY A 15 4.24 -12.38 -12.84
C GLY A 15 3.26 -11.24 -12.55
N PHE A 16 3.39 -10.57 -11.39
CA PHE A 16 2.70 -9.30 -11.14
C PHE A 16 3.55 -8.14 -11.66
N ASP A 17 2.98 -7.36 -12.59
CA ASP A 17 3.67 -6.28 -13.30
C ASP A 17 3.80 -4.99 -12.46
N SER A 18 2.99 -4.85 -11.42
CA SER A 18 2.99 -3.68 -10.53
C SER A 18 2.89 -4.11 -9.08
N VAL A 19 3.72 -3.55 -8.20
CA VAL A 19 3.75 -3.86 -6.77
C VAL A 19 3.97 -2.60 -5.95
N ALA A 20 3.08 -2.32 -5.00
CA ALA A 20 3.15 -1.18 -4.09
C ALA A 20 3.05 -1.64 -2.63
N THR A 21 3.75 -0.96 -1.72
CA THR A 21 3.66 -1.23 -0.28
C THR A 21 3.07 0.00 0.39
N LEU A 22 1.98 -0.18 1.12
CA LEU A 22 1.26 0.90 1.79
C LEU A 22 1.43 0.73 3.31
N PRO A 23 2.11 1.64 4.00
CA PRO A 23 2.19 1.64 5.44
C PRO A 23 0.94 2.29 6.05
N PHE A 24 0.51 1.78 7.20
CA PHE A 24 -0.60 2.38 7.96
C PHE A 24 -0.43 2.16 9.47
N PRO A 25 -0.83 3.13 10.32
CA PRO A 25 -0.88 2.95 11.76
C PRO A 25 -1.87 1.86 12.17
N GLN A 26 -1.41 0.97 13.06
CA GLN A 26 -2.25 -0.01 13.74
C GLN A 26 -1.86 0.01 15.23
N PRO A 27 -2.47 0.90 16.05
CA PRO A 27 -2.03 1.19 17.42
C PRO A 27 -1.99 -0.01 18.37
N VAL A 28 -2.82 -1.03 18.12
CA VAL A 28 -2.86 -2.27 18.91
C VAL A 28 -1.79 -3.29 18.50
N TYR A 29 -0.97 -2.99 17.50
CA TYR A 29 0.15 -3.83 17.08
C TYR A 29 1.42 -3.46 17.86
N PRO A 30 2.33 -4.39 18.22
CA PRO A 30 3.51 -4.12 19.06
C PRO A 30 4.45 -2.99 18.59
N SER A 31 4.36 -2.56 17.33
CA SER A 31 5.10 -1.44 16.73
C SER A 31 4.24 -0.18 16.48
N GLY A 32 2.92 -0.26 16.69
CA GLY A 32 1.95 0.75 16.28
C GLY A 32 1.77 0.90 14.77
N TRP A 33 2.42 0.05 13.96
CA TRP A 33 2.61 0.27 12.53
C TRP A 33 2.60 -1.05 11.75
N TRP A 34 1.81 -1.10 10.66
CA TRP A 34 1.73 -2.24 9.76
C TRP A 34 1.90 -1.81 8.30
N SER A 35 2.06 -2.77 7.40
CA SER A 35 2.11 -2.51 5.96
C SER A 35 1.38 -3.60 5.19
N VAL A 36 0.71 -3.21 4.11
CA VAL A 36 0.15 -4.13 3.11
C VAL A 36 0.95 -4.02 1.81
N THR A 37 1.08 -5.13 1.08
CA THR A 37 1.66 -5.13 -0.27
C THR A 37 0.55 -5.43 -1.28
N LEU A 38 0.30 -4.49 -2.18
CA LEU A 38 -0.58 -4.65 -3.33
C LEU A 38 0.22 -5.17 -4.51
N ALA A 39 -0.35 -6.11 -5.25
CA ALA A 39 0.22 -6.66 -6.46
C ALA A 39 -0.86 -6.68 -7.56
N GLY A 40 -0.55 -6.09 -8.71
CA GLY A 40 -1.46 -5.97 -9.85
C GLY A 40 -0.88 -6.65 -11.08
N LYS A 41 -1.72 -7.45 -11.73
CA LYS A 41 -1.39 -8.06 -13.02
C LYS A 41 -1.93 -7.19 -14.13
N SER A 42 -1.05 -6.69 -14.99
CA SER A 42 -1.40 -5.75 -16.07
C SER A 42 -2.20 -4.52 -15.60
N THR A 43 -2.04 -4.12 -14.34
CA THR A 43 -2.70 -2.97 -13.72
C THR A 43 -1.70 -2.29 -12.80
N ASN A 44 -1.58 -0.96 -12.89
CA ASN A 44 -0.73 -0.20 -12.00
C ASN A 44 -1.42 -0.01 -10.64
N VAL A 45 -0.89 -0.60 -9.57
CA VAL A 45 -1.45 -0.51 -8.22
C VAL A 45 -1.10 0.80 -7.49
N GLU A 46 -0.21 1.62 -8.06
CA GLU A 46 0.04 2.98 -7.58
C GLU A 46 -1.02 3.98 -8.09
N SER A 47 -1.79 3.59 -9.12
CA SER A 47 -2.94 4.35 -9.59
C SER A 47 -4.24 3.73 -9.07
N PHE A 48 -5.17 4.56 -8.63
CA PHE A 48 -6.48 4.12 -8.17
C PHE A 48 -7.58 5.06 -8.66
N ARG A 49 -8.84 4.60 -8.60
CA ARG A 49 -10.01 5.37 -9.06
C ARG A 49 -10.36 6.45 -8.03
N GLU A 50 -9.64 7.56 -8.07
CA GLU A 50 -9.76 8.62 -7.06
C GLU A 50 -11.17 9.19 -6.96
N GLU A 51 -11.83 9.45 -8.09
CA GLU A 51 -13.19 9.97 -8.13
C GLU A 51 -14.18 9.02 -7.46
N ALA A 52 -14.12 7.73 -7.82
CA ALA A 52 -14.97 6.71 -7.21
C ALA A 52 -14.68 6.50 -5.72
N ALA A 53 -13.42 6.66 -5.31
CA ALA A 53 -13.02 6.61 -3.91
C ALA A 53 -13.48 7.86 -3.12
N ALA A 54 -13.66 9.00 -3.77
CA ALA A 54 -14.20 10.22 -3.16
C ALA A 54 -15.73 10.21 -3.11
N SER A 55 -16.40 9.60 -4.09
CA SER A 55 -17.85 9.65 -4.28
C SER A 55 -18.61 8.48 -3.64
N HIS A 56 -18.04 7.78 -2.66
CA HIS A 56 -18.69 6.62 -2.05
C HIS A 56 -19.70 7.03 -0.96
N GLU A 57 -20.67 6.16 -0.67
CA GLU A 57 -21.64 6.36 0.42
C GLU A 57 -21.25 5.62 1.73
N MET A 58 -20.13 4.90 1.72
CA MET A 58 -19.67 4.12 2.87
C MET A 58 -19.28 5.04 4.05
N PRO A 59 -19.66 4.70 5.31
CA PRO A 59 -19.31 5.50 6.48
C PRO A 59 -17.87 5.21 6.95
N LEU A 60 -16.87 5.54 6.14
CA LEU A 60 -15.46 5.28 6.45
C LEU A 60 -14.94 6.22 7.54
N GLN A 61 -14.14 5.69 8.46
CA GLN A 61 -13.58 6.43 9.60
C GLN A 61 -12.05 6.58 9.54
N TYR A 62 -11.42 6.00 8.52
CA TYR A 62 -9.96 5.93 8.40
C TYR A 62 -9.51 6.15 6.97
N TYR A 63 -10.08 5.39 6.03
CA TYR A 63 -9.73 5.51 4.63
C TYR A 63 -10.27 6.84 4.05
N THR A 64 -9.38 7.60 3.44
CA THR A 64 -9.68 8.75 2.59
C THR A 64 -8.81 8.69 1.34
N VAL A 65 -9.18 9.41 0.29
CA VAL A 65 -8.36 9.52 -0.93
C VAL A 65 -6.96 10.04 -0.59
N ASP A 66 -6.86 11.03 0.29
CA ASP A 66 -5.57 11.60 0.70
C ASP A 66 -4.75 10.65 1.57
N ALA A 67 -5.39 9.86 2.43
CA ALA A 67 -4.72 8.81 3.19
C ALA A 67 -4.14 7.73 2.27
N HIS A 68 -4.87 7.33 1.22
CA HIS A 68 -4.37 6.40 0.20
C HIS A 68 -3.15 6.99 -0.52
N ARG A 69 -3.25 8.23 -1.05
CA ARG A 69 -2.13 8.92 -1.70
C ARG A 69 -0.91 9.02 -0.78
N GLY A 70 -1.13 9.37 0.48
CA GLY A 70 -0.08 9.44 1.50
C GLY A 70 0.57 8.09 1.78
N ALA A 71 -0.21 7.01 1.83
CA ALA A 71 0.31 5.66 2.04
C ALA A 71 1.13 5.14 0.85
N LEU A 72 0.87 5.60 -0.37
CA LEU A 72 1.73 5.29 -1.53
C LEU A 72 3.12 5.97 -1.42
N ALA A 73 3.23 7.05 -0.64
CA ALA A 73 4.49 7.74 -0.43
C ALA A 73 5.29 7.09 0.72
N LEU A 74 6.22 6.19 0.35
CA LEU A 74 7.06 5.51 1.33
C LEU A 74 8.05 6.46 2.04
N PRO A 75 8.16 6.38 3.39
CA PRO A 75 9.21 7.05 4.14
C PRO A 75 10.62 6.70 3.63
N PRO A 76 11.60 7.62 3.69
CA PRO A 76 12.94 7.40 3.15
C PRO A 76 13.65 6.13 3.66
N PHE A 77 13.42 5.73 4.91
CA PHE A 77 14.03 4.51 5.46
C PHE A 77 13.45 3.22 4.87
N MET A 78 12.19 3.25 4.38
CA MET A 78 11.56 2.12 3.70
C MET A 78 11.97 2.05 2.23
N ARG A 79 12.30 3.19 1.59
CA ARG A 79 12.83 3.21 0.21
C ARG A 79 14.24 2.63 0.08
N LYS A 80 15.04 2.72 1.15
CA LYS A 80 16.38 2.13 1.22
C LYS A 80 16.35 0.63 1.54
N ALA A 81 15.17 0.10 1.90
CA ALA A 81 14.89 -1.32 2.05
C ALA A 81 14.48 -1.88 0.68
#